data_AF-A0A7Y3IR09-F1
#
_entry.id   AF-A0A7Y3IR09-F1
#
_cell.length_a   1.000
_cell.length_b   1.000
_cell.length_c   1.000
_cell.angle_alpha   90.00
_cell.angle_beta   90.00
_cell.angle_gamma   90.00
#
_symmetry.space_group_name_H-M   'P 1'
#
loop_
_entity.id
_entity.type
_entity.pdbx_description
1 polymer ?
#
loop_
_entity_poly.entity_id
_entity_poly.type
_entity_poly.pdbx_seq_one_letter_code
_entity_poly.pdbx_strand_id
1 'polypeptide(L)'
;MNEISILSFKKKACVEIRKVRADWQEIFLHLLFTIDQNTLRDYLLTELLASNAQQAIEKNIEELLKKPSKAPEMLVWYFQKIMANQSLPLSDDKGKCRIFEAFLVLLHQIESNPEHKELVKKMYNLLTAERYLNVRKVMQNASVADVKEFLLLSTKCHCLTNHDLKIFNSLAEVVFPSLSKSDKKESDEKEVLWCTNEGYKKVQSRIHEIATVETVENAKEIEVARSHGDLRENSEFKFALEKRDRLQGELKFLSDQMNHARIITKDDISTDEVGIGTIVECDTKKGQKITYTLLGPWEANPDEGILSFQSKLALAMKGLKVDDKFQFQGEEYTIKKIGNYLERK
;
A
#
# COMPACT_ATOMS: atom_id res chain seq x y z
N MET A 1 -17.13 24.64 -27.39
CA MET A 1 -16.40 23.39 -27.77
C MET A 1 -17.07 22.15 -27.20
N ASN A 2 -17.52 22.16 -25.94
CA ASN A 2 -18.23 21.01 -25.33
C ASN A 2 -19.67 20.83 -25.84
N GLU A 3 -20.33 21.89 -26.31
CA GLU A 3 -21.68 21.85 -26.89
C GLU A 3 -21.75 21.35 -28.35
N ILE A 4 -20.60 21.29 -29.05
CA ILE A 4 -20.56 20.80 -30.42
C ILE A 4 -20.46 19.27 -30.37
N SER A 5 -21.46 18.53 -30.84
CA SER A 5 -21.44 17.06 -30.79
C SER A 5 -20.53 16.44 -31.86
N ILE A 6 -20.34 17.12 -32.99
CA ILE A 6 -19.67 16.57 -34.18
C ILE A 6 -18.17 16.95 -34.20
N LEU A 7 -17.30 15.94 -34.23
CA LEU A 7 -15.83 16.08 -34.22
C LEU A 7 -15.29 16.90 -35.40
N SER A 8 -15.85 16.73 -36.60
CA SER A 8 -15.41 17.49 -37.79
C SER A 8 -15.67 18.99 -37.65
N PHE A 9 -16.75 19.39 -36.98
CA PHE A 9 -17.03 20.80 -36.66
C PHE A 9 -16.11 21.33 -35.57
N LYS A 10 -15.75 20.54 -34.55
CA LYS A 10 -14.74 20.95 -33.56
C LYS A 10 -13.37 21.19 -34.20
N LYS A 11 -12.93 20.32 -35.10
CA LYS A 11 -11.68 20.50 -35.85
C LYS A 11 -11.72 21.75 -36.73
N LYS A 12 -12.81 21.97 -37.48
CA LYS A 12 -13.02 23.21 -38.25
C LYS A 12 -13.01 24.45 -37.37
N ALA A 13 -13.65 24.41 -36.20
CA ALA A 13 -13.63 25.53 -35.25
C ALA A 13 -12.20 25.82 -34.75
N CYS A 14 -11.38 24.80 -34.47
CA CYS A 14 -9.99 25.01 -34.10
C CYS A 14 -9.19 25.65 -35.24
N VAL A 15 -9.40 25.21 -36.49
CA VAL A 15 -8.76 25.82 -37.67
C VAL A 15 -9.12 27.30 -37.79
N GLU A 16 -10.38 27.67 -37.59
CA GLU A 16 -10.82 29.07 -37.67
C GLU A 16 -10.32 29.91 -36.47
N ILE A 17 -10.31 29.35 -35.26
CA ILE A 17 -9.71 30.00 -34.08
C ILE A 17 -8.25 30.36 -34.34
N ARG A 18 -7.47 29.43 -34.90
CA ARG A 18 -6.06 29.66 -35.24
C ARG A 18 -5.86 30.79 -36.26
N LYS A 19 -6.77 30.94 -37.23
CA LYS A 19 -6.68 31.97 -38.26
C LYS A 19 -7.07 33.35 -37.76
N VAL A 20 -8.08 33.42 -36.90
CA VAL A 20 -8.77 34.68 -36.58
C VAL A 20 -8.31 35.29 -35.26
N ARG A 21 -7.90 34.46 -34.29
CA ARG A 21 -7.61 34.93 -32.94
C ARG A 21 -6.11 35.02 -32.68
N ALA A 22 -5.68 36.15 -32.10
CA ALA A 22 -4.29 36.35 -31.69
C ALA A 22 -3.92 35.48 -30.47
N ASP A 23 -4.87 35.19 -29.59
CA ASP A 23 -4.73 34.40 -28.36
C ASP A 23 -4.99 32.90 -28.56
N TRP A 24 -4.92 32.41 -29.80
CA TRP A 24 -5.26 31.02 -30.13
C TRP A 24 -4.42 29.98 -29.37
N GLN A 25 -3.16 30.29 -29.05
CA GLN A 25 -2.27 29.41 -28.29
C GLN A 25 -2.77 29.18 -26.87
N GLU A 26 -3.21 30.23 -26.18
CA GLU A 26 -3.77 30.13 -24.82
C GLU A 26 -5.08 29.34 -24.82
N ILE A 27 -5.92 29.56 -25.85
CA ILE A 27 -7.16 28.81 -26.03
C ILE A 27 -6.88 27.33 -26.26
N PHE A 28 -5.92 27.02 -27.13
CA PHE A 28 -5.55 25.63 -27.43
C PHE A 28 -4.95 24.94 -26.21
N LEU A 29 -4.13 25.65 -25.42
CA LEU A 29 -3.62 25.17 -24.13
C LEU A 29 -4.77 24.88 -23.17
N HIS A 30 -5.69 25.82 -22.95
CA HIS A 30 -6.85 25.58 -22.09
C HIS A 30 -7.70 24.39 -22.58
N LEU A 31 -7.95 24.30 -23.88
CA LEU A 31 -8.72 23.22 -24.50
C LEU A 31 -8.04 21.85 -24.36
N LEU A 32 -6.70 21.81 -24.40
CA LEU A 32 -5.94 20.57 -24.24
C LEU A 32 -6.24 19.86 -22.91
N PHE A 33 -6.44 20.63 -21.84
CA PHE A 33 -6.70 20.10 -20.49
C PHE A 33 -8.20 19.90 -20.17
N THR A 34 -9.11 20.43 -20.99
CA THR A 34 -10.56 20.44 -20.72
C THR A 34 -11.39 19.59 -21.68
N ILE A 35 -10.80 19.14 -22.80
CA ILE A 35 -11.48 18.30 -23.80
C ILE A 35 -11.25 16.83 -23.49
N ASP A 36 -12.29 16.00 -23.60
CA ASP A 36 -12.21 14.55 -23.38
C ASP A 36 -11.82 13.74 -24.64
N GLN A 37 -11.92 14.35 -25.81
CA GLN A 37 -11.69 13.68 -27.10
C GLN A 37 -10.21 13.61 -27.46
N ASN A 38 -9.62 12.40 -27.37
CA ASN A 38 -8.20 12.16 -27.67
C ASN A 38 -7.78 12.60 -29.08
N THR A 39 -8.61 12.40 -30.10
CA THR A 39 -8.32 12.79 -31.49
C THR A 39 -8.22 14.31 -31.67
N LEU A 40 -8.86 15.08 -30.78
CA LEU A 40 -8.78 16.53 -30.76
C LEU A 40 -7.59 16.99 -29.92
N ARG A 41 -7.27 16.32 -28.81
CA ARG A 41 -6.01 16.54 -28.08
C ARG A 41 -4.78 16.33 -28.97
N ASP A 42 -4.79 15.28 -29.80
CA ASP A 42 -3.71 15.01 -30.77
C ASP A 42 -3.50 16.18 -31.73
N TYR A 43 -4.61 16.70 -32.28
CA TYR A 43 -4.57 17.87 -33.16
C TYR A 43 -4.05 19.11 -32.44
N LEU A 44 -4.62 19.43 -31.26
CA LEU A 44 -4.22 20.61 -30.47
C LEU A 44 -2.74 20.56 -30.08
N LEU A 45 -2.26 19.39 -29.63
CA LEU A 45 -0.86 19.20 -29.26
C LEU A 45 0.06 19.39 -30.48
N THR A 46 -0.30 18.82 -31.63
CA THR A 46 0.48 18.96 -32.87
C THR A 46 0.61 20.43 -33.28
N GLU A 47 -0.49 21.17 -33.21
CA GLU A 47 -0.52 22.59 -33.56
C GLU A 47 0.27 23.47 -32.57
N LEU A 48 0.17 23.18 -31.27
CA LEU A 48 0.94 23.89 -30.24
C LEU A 48 2.45 23.65 -30.41
N LEU A 49 2.86 22.40 -30.66
CA LEU A 49 4.28 22.07 -30.89
C LEU A 49 4.83 22.73 -32.17
N ALA A 50 4.04 22.79 -33.24
CA ALA A 50 4.42 23.48 -34.48
C ALA A 50 4.63 25.00 -34.31
N SER A 51 4.11 25.59 -33.22
CA SER A 51 4.17 27.02 -32.94
C SER A 51 5.20 27.42 -31.85
N ASN A 52 6.16 26.53 -31.54
CA ASN A 52 7.15 26.72 -30.47
C ASN A 52 6.55 26.93 -29.06
N ALA A 53 5.31 26.50 -28.80
CA ALA A 53 4.67 26.61 -27.49
C ALA A 53 5.16 25.56 -26.46
N GLN A 54 6.34 24.97 -26.67
CA GLN A 54 6.86 23.83 -25.91
C GLN A 54 6.99 24.14 -24.41
N GLN A 55 7.55 25.31 -24.06
CA GLN A 55 7.72 25.75 -22.67
C GLN A 55 6.38 25.95 -21.94
N ALA A 56 5.37 26.45 -22.65
CA ALA A 56 4.04 26.65 -22.08
C ALA A 56 3.34 25.32 -21.79
N ILE A 57 3.50 24.33 -22.69
CA ILE A 57 2.98 22.97 -22.48
C ILE A 57 3.69 22.33 -21.27
N GLU A 58 5.02 22.41 -21.23
CA GLU A 58 5.83 21.88 -20.13
C GLU A 58 5.38 22.43 -18.78
N LYS A 59 5.27 23.76 -18.65
CA LYS A 59 4.80 24.42 -17.42
C LYS A 59 3.42 23.93 -16.97
N ASN A 60 2.46 23.84 -17.89
CA ASN A 60 1.11 23.38 -17.55
C ASN A 60 1.08 21.90 -17.15
N ILE A 61 1.92 21.06 -17.76
CA ILE A 61 2.06 19.66 -17.36
C ILE A 61 2.69 19.57 -15.98
N GLU A 62 3.74 20.33 -15.68
CA GLU A 62 4.33 20.35 -14.34
C GLU A 62 3.32 20.79 -13.26
N GLU A 63 2.44 21.74 -13.57
CA GLU A 63 1.33 22.11 -12.70
C GLU A 63 0.31 20.98 -12.51
N LEU A 64 0.03 20.22 -13.57
CA LEU A 64 -0.80 19.02 -13.50
C LEU A 64 -0.17 17.92 -12.66
N LEU A 65 1.15 17.68 -12.76
CA LEU A 65 1.84 16.65 -11.96
C LEU A 65 1.72 16.93 -10.45
N LYS A 66 1.67 18.20 -10.04
CA LYS A 66 1.44 18.59 -8.64
C LYS A 66 0.02 18.28 -8.16
N LYS A 67 -0.97 18.29 -9.05
CA LYS A 67 -2.39 18.01 -8.74
C LYS A 67 -3.05 17.16 -9.84
N PRO A 68 -2.71 15.86 -9.92
CA PRO A 68 -3.16 14.98 -11.01
C PRO A 68 -4.68 14.88 -11.17
N SER A 69 -5.42 14.95 -10.06
CA SER A 69 -6.89 14.87 -10.02
C SER A 69 -7.63 16.01 -10.72
N LYS A 70 -6.95 17.13 -11.06
CA LYS A 70 -7.58 18.25 -11.78
C LYS A 70 -7.94 17.94 -13.24
N ALA A 71 -7.15 17.09 -13.90
CA ALA A 71 -7.36 16.70 -15.29
C ALA A 71 -6.88 15.25 -15.50
N PRO A 72 -7.58 14.26 -14.91
CA PRO A 72 -7.08 12.90 -14.83
C PRO A 72 -6.99 12.24 -16.22
N GLU A 73 -7.94 12.52 -17.11
CA GLU A 73 -7.91 12.04 -18.50
C GLU A 73 -6.73 12.61 -19.29
N MET A 74 -6.33 13.85 -19.01
CA MET A 74 -5.17 14.47 -19.65
C MET A 74 -3.91 13.73 -19.23
N LEU A 75 -3.70 13.53 -17.93
CA LEU A 75 -2.49 12.86 -17.43
C LEU A 75 -2.36 11.45 -18.00
N VAL A 76 -3.44 10.66 -18.00
CA VAL A 76 -3.44 9.30 -18.54
C VAL A 76 -3.17 9.29 -20.05
N TRP A 77 -3.75 10.23 -20.79
CA TRP A 77 -3.48 10.38 -22.22
C TRP A 77 -2.03 10.79 -22.49
N TYR A 78 -1.48 11.72 -21.71
CA TYR A 78 -0.11 12.19 -21.88
C TYR A 78 0.91 11.10 -21.54
N PHE A 79 0.69 10.36 -20.44
CA PHE A 79 1.48 9.19 -20.09
C PHE A 79 1.51 8.16 -21.23
N GLN A 80 0.36 7.86 -21.85
CA GLN A 80 0.31 6.94 -22.98
C GLN A 80 1.15 7.43 -24.18
N LYS A 81 1.20 8.75 -24.43
CA LYS A 81 1.94 9.35 -25.55
C LYS A 81 3.44 9.32 -25.34
N ILE A 82 3.93 9.66 -24.15
CA ILE A 82 5.37 9.61 -23.83
C ILE A 82 5.91 8.17 -23.82
N MET A 83 5.11 7.20 -23.38
CA MET A 83 5.51 5.79 -23.34
C MET A 83 5.56 5.15 -24.74
N ALA A 84 4.85 5.74 -25.71
CA ALA A 84 4.95 5.43 -27.13
C ALA A 84 6.16 6.10 -27.82
N ASN A 85 7.11 6.67 -27.05
CA ASN A 85 8.33 7.35 -27.53
C ASN A 85 8.07 8.52 -28.50
N GLN A 86 6.95 9.22 -28.34
CA GLN A 86 6.75 10.47 -29.06
C GLN A 86 7.61 11.57 -28.43
N SER A 87 8.31 12.35 -29.28
CA SER A 87 9.15 13.47 -28.85
C SER A 87 8.27 14.62 -28.33
N LEU A 88 7.93 14.55 -27.05
CA LEU A 88 7.06 15.49 -26.34
C LEU A 88 7.83 16.22 -25.22
N PRO A 89 7.34 17.38 -24.74
CA PRO A 89 7.84 17.97 -23.51
C PRO A 89 7.89 16.94 -22.37
N LEU A 90 8.94 16.94 -21.54
CA LEU A 90 9.11 15.97 -20.44
C LEU A 90 9.15 14.49 -20.89
N SER A 91 9.55 14.22 -22.15
CA SER A 91 9.77 12.84 -22.64
C SER A 91 11.17 12.29 -22.33
N ASP A 92 12.02 13.10 -21.67
CA ASP A 92 13.28 12.67 -21.09
C ASP A 92 13.04 11.71 -19.91
N ASP A 93 14.08 11.00 -19.48
CA ASP A 93 13.94 9.96 -18.46
C ASP A 93 13.47 10.51 -17.11
N LYS A 94 13.92 11.72 -16.73
CA LYS A 94 13.45 12.40 -15.51
C LYS A 94 11.98 12.80 -15.62
N GLY A 95 11.57 13.34 -16.78
CA GLY A 95 10.18 13.67 -17.05
C GLY A 95 9.26 12.45 -16.97
N LYS A 96 9.66 11.33 -17.60
CA LYS A 96 8.95 10.05 -17.53
C LYS A 96 8.77 9.54 -16.09
N CYS A 97 9.80 9.65 -15.25
CA CYS A 97 9.73 9.28 -13.84
C CYS A 97 8.71 10.13 -13.07
N ARG A 98 8.77 11.46 -13.22
CA ARG A 98 7.81 12.37 -12.57
C ARG A 98 6.36 12.14 -13.02
N ILE A 99 6.17 11.85 -14.31
CA ILE A 99 4.84 11.56 -14.86
C ILE A 99 4.33 10.21 -14.34
N PHE A 100 5.20 9.20 -14.22
CA PHE A 100 4.84 7.90 -13.66
C PHE A 100 4.48 7.98 -12.17
N GLU A 101 5.22 8.77 -11.39
CA GLU A 101 4.90 9.06 -9.99
C GLU A 101 3.50 9.68 -9.88
N ALA A 102 3.24 10.75 -10.63
CA ALA A 102 1.94 11.41 -10.69
C ALA A 102 0.82 10.47 -11.16
N PHE A 103 1.14 9.52 -12.05
CA PHE A 103 0.20 8.51 -12.52
C PHE A 103 -0.21 7.54 -11.41
N LEU A 104 0.73 7.06 -10.58
CA LEU A 104 0.42 6.23 -9.42
C LEU A 104 -0.34 7.00 -8.34
N VAL A 105 0.04 8.26 -8.09
CA VAL A 105 -0.70 9.15 -7.19
C VAL A 105 -2.14 9.33 -7.66
N LEU A 106 -2.33 9.58 -8.97
CA LEU A 106 -3.67 9.69 -9.55
C LEU A 106 -4.48 8.40 -9.36
N LEU A 107 -3.87 7.24 -9.63
CA LEU A 107 -4.52 5.95 -9.52
C LEU A 107 -5.10 5.74 -8.13
N HIS A 108 -4.28 5.97 -7.10
CA HIS A 108 -4.70 5.90 -5.70
C HIS A 108 -5.82 6.90 -5.36
N GLN A 109 -5.77 8.12 -5.90
CA GLN A 109 -6.78 9.15 -5.63
C GLN A 109 -8.16 8.83 -6.22
N ILE A 110 -8.21 8.20 -7.40
CA ILE A 110 -9.46 8.00 -8.14
C ILE A 110 -10.02 6.58 -8.07
N GLU A 111 -9.24 5.58 -7.62
CA GLU A 111 -9.66 4.17 -7.61
C GLU A 111 -10.91 3.89 -6.76
N SER A 112 -11.15 4.72 -5.74
CA SER A 112 -12.34 4.60 -4.88
C SER A 112 -13.58 5.30 -5.45
N ASN A 113 -13.44 6.14 -6.49
CA ASN A 113 -14.56 6.88 -7.07
C ASN A 113 -15.19 6.10 -8.25
N PRO A 114 -16.48 5.70 -8.15
CA PRO A 114 -17.18 4.98 -9.22
C PRO A 114 -17.21 5.71 -10.56
N GLU A 115 -17.21 7.05 -10.57
CA GLU A 115 -17.24 7.87 -11.79
C GLU A 115 -16.00 7.64 -12.66
N HIS A 116 -14.87 7.29 -12.05
CA HIS A 116 -13.60 7.07 -12.74
C HIS A 116 -13.31 5.60 -13.04
N LYS A 117 -14.27 4.68 -12.85
CA LYS A 117 -14.07 3.23 -13.01
C LYS A 117 -13.43 2.83 -14.35
N GLU A 118 -13.88 3.41 -15.45
CA GLU A 118 -13.31 3.12 -16.79
C GLU A 118 -11.89 3.68 -16.94
N LEU A 119 -11.61 4.84 -16.34
CA LEU A 119 -10.28 5.44 -16.36
C LEU A 119 -9.30 4.61 -15.52
N VAL A 120 -9.70 4.16 -14.34
CA VAL A 120 -8.92 3.26 -13.47
C VAL A 120 -8.59 1.96 -14.20
N LYS A 121 -9.57 1.34 -14.87
CA LYS A 121 -9.36 0.14 -15.69
C LYS A 121 -8.36 0.40 -16.82
N LYS A 122 -8.46 1.55 -17.48
CA LYS A 122 -7.48 1.96 -18.50
C LYS A 122 -6.08 2.12 -17.90
N MET A 123 -5.97 2.74 -16.73
CA MET A 123 -4.69 2.93 -16.04
C MET A 123 -4.05 1.61 -15.65
N TYR A 124 -4.83 0.70 -15.05
CA TYR A 124 -4.40 -0.64 -14.72
C TYR A 124 -3.89 -1.41 -15.95
N ASN A 125 -4.62 -1.34 -17.08
CA ASN A 125 -4.18 -1.95 -18.32
C ASN A 125 -2.87 -1.33 -18.83
N LEU A 126 -2.67 -0.02 -18.70
CA LEU A 126 -1.41 0.64 -19.09
C LEU A 126 -0.22 0.19 -18.23
N LEU A 127 -0.43 -0.20 -16.98
CA LEU A 127 0.60 -0.74 -16.09
C LEU A 127 0.93 -2.21 -16.41
N THR A 128 -0.10 -3.03 -16.66
CA THR A 128 0.04 -4.50 -16.76
C THR A 128 0.27 -5.01 -18.19
N ALA A 129 -0.08 -4.21 -19.22
CA ALA A 129 0.06 -4.59 -20.62
C ALA A 129 1.50 -5.01 -20.99
N GLU A 130 1.60 -5.93 -21.96
CA GLU A 130 2.86 -6.40 -22.53
C GLU A 130 3.87 -6.88 -21.46
N ARG A 131 3.36 -7.58 -20.43
CA ARG A 131 4.15 -8.02 -19.27
C ARG A 131 4.87 -6.84 -18.59
N TYR A 132 4.09 -5.82 -18.25
CA TYR A 132 4.56 -4.65 -17.49
C TYR A 132 5.62 -3.83 -18.22
N LEU A 133 5.52 -3.74 -19.55
CA LEU A 133 6.54 -3.08 -20.37
C LEU A 133 6.75 -1.61 -19.96
N ASN A 134 5.67 -0.88 -19.71
CA ASN A 134 5.74 0.53 -19.33
C ASN A 134 6.45 0.72 -17.99
N VAL A 135 6.11 -0.11 -16.99
CA VAL A 135 6.75 -0.10 -15.67
C VAL A 135 8.24 -0.39 -15.80
N ARG A 136 8.60 -1.42 -16.58
CA ARG A 136 10.01 -1.79 -16.83
C ARG A 136 10.80 -0.65 -17.48
N LYS A 137 10.23 -0.02 -18.53
CA LYS A 137 10.88 1.09 -19.25
C LYS A 137 11.14 2.28 -18.33
N VAL A 138 10.19 2.62 -17.45
CA VAL A 138 10.37 3.71 -16.49
C VAL A 138 11.43 3.34 -15.46
N MET A 139 11.35 2.16 -14.84
CA MET A 139 12.30 1.73 -13.82
C MET A 139 13.74 1.64 -14.34
N GLN A 140 13.96 1.17 -15.57
CA GLN A 140 15.29 1.04 -16.19
C GLN A 140 16.08 2.34 -16.24
N ASN A 141 15.40 3.49 -16.38
CA ASN A 141 16.02 4.79 -16.52
C ASN A 141 15.82 5.69 -15.29
N ALA A 142 15.25 5.14 -14.22
CA ALA A 142 14.97 5.85 -12.97
C ALA A 142 16.17 5.81 -12.01
N SER A 143 16.18 6.64 -10.96
CA SER A 143 17.13 6.48 -9.85
C SER A 143 16.63 5.46 -8.83
N VAL A 144 17.52 4.98 -7.94
CA VAL A 144 17.13 4.09 -6.84
C VAL A 144 16.06 4.72 -5.94
N ALA A 145 16.14 6.05 -5.72
CA ALA A 145 15.16 6.77 -4.92
C ALA A 145 13.79 6.79 -5.60
N ASP A 146 13.74 7.06 -6.90
CA ASP A 146 12.50 7.07 -7.68
C ASP A 146 11.84 5.69 -7.69
N VAL A 147 12.62 4.62 -7.89
CA VAL A 147 12.09 3.24 -7.87
C VAL A 147 11.52 2.89 -6.49
N LYS A 148 12.19 3.27 -5.40
CA LYS A 148 11.64 3.07 -4.04
C LYS A 148 10.31 3.81 -3.85
N GLU A 149 10.20 5.04 -4.36
CA GLU A 149 8.95 5.80 -4.31
C GLU A 149 7.85 5.13 -5.15
N PHE A 150 8.16 4.64 -6.35
CA PHE A 150 7.18 3.91 -7.17
C PHE A 150 6.63 2.66 -6.48
N LEU A 151 7.52 1.90 -5.82
CA LEU A 151 7.12 0.73 -5.05
C LEU A 151 6.20 1.14 -3.89
N LEU A 152 6.56 2.17 -3.12
CA LEU A 152 5.73 2.70 -2.03
C LEU A 152 4.37 3.22 -2.51
N LEU A 153 4.31 3.93 -3.63
CA LEU A 153 3.06 4.40 -4.21
C LEU A 153 2.20 3.25 -4.73
N SER A 154 2.83 2.21 -5.30
CA SER A 154 2.11 1.04 -5.80
C SER A 154 1.40 0.27 -4.67
N THR A 155 1.98 0.19 -3.47
CA THR A 155 1.32 -0.48 -2.32
C THR A 155 0.09 0.26 -1.80
N LYS A 156 -0.04 1.57 -2.10
CA LYS A 156 -1.22 2.37 -1.78
C LYS A 156 -2.37 2.17 -2.78
N CYS A 157 -2.10 1.66 -3.97
CA CYS A 157 -3.11 1.44 -5.01
C CYS A 157 -3.83 0.10 -4.77
N HIS A 158 -5.03 0.14 -4.21
CA HIS A 158 -5.85 -1.05 -3.91
C HIS A 158 -6.25 -1.85 -5.15
N CYS A 159 -6.27 -1.24 -6.33
CA CYS A 159 -6.53 -1.95 -7.59
C CYS A 159 -5.37 -2.85 -8.04
N LEU A 160 -4.16 -2.68 -7.49
CA LEU A 160 -3.01 -3.54 -7.76
C LEU A 160 -3.03 -4.75 -6.82
N THR A 161 -2.95 -5.95 -7.38
CA THR A 161 -2.96 -7.18 -6.60
C THR A 161 -1.59 -7.47 -5.97
N ASN A 162 -1.53 -8.35 -4.97
CA ASN A 162 -0.27 -8.83 -4.41
C ASN A 162 0.67 -9.43 -5.47
N HIS A 163 0.11 -10.04 -6.52
CA HIS A 163 0.88 -10.55 -7.64
C HIS A 163 1.56 -9.42 -8.43
N ASP A 164 0.85 -8.32 -8.67
CA ASP A 164 1.36 -7.18 -9.43
C ASP A 164 2.47 -6.46 -8.64
N LEU A 165 2.29 -6.29 -7.33
CA LEU A 165 3.31 -5.75 -6.44
C LEU A 165 4.59 -6.60 -6.43
N LYS A 166 4.45 -7.93 -6.40
CA LYS A 166 5.61 -8.84 -6.53
C LYS A 166 6.33 -8.67 -7.86
N ILE A 167 5.61 -8.45 -8.94
CA ILE A 167 6.22 -8.19 -10.25
C ILE A 167 6.94 -6.84 -10.24
N PHE A 168 6.36 -5.80 -9.66
CA PHE A 168 7.01 -4.50 -9.53
C PHE A 168 8.33 -4.61 -8.74
N ASN A 169 8.32 -5.32 -7.61
CA ASN A 169 9.52 -5.61 -6.83
C ASN A 169 10.55 -6.41 -7.63
N SER A 170 10.12 -7.46 -8.34
CA SER A 170 11.01 -8.27 -9.18
C SER A 170 11.63 -7.44 -10.31
N LEU A 171 10.87 -6.53 -10.93
CA LEU A 171 11.39 -5.61 -11.95
C LEU A 171 12.41 -4.63 -11.35
N ALA A 172 12.13 -4.10 -10.17
CA ALA A 172 13.05 -3.22 -9.44
C ALA A 172 14.36 -3.93 -9.10
N GLU A 173 14.31 -5.17 -8.63
CA GLU A 173 15.50 -5.99 -8.33
C GLU A 173 16.34 -6.30 -9.58
N VAL A 174 15.68 -6.54 -10.72
CA VAL A 174 16.38 -6.77 -11.99
C VAL A 174 17.11 -5.52 -12.45
N VAL A 175 16.51 -4.33 -12.29
CA VAL A 175 17.16 -3.06 -12.67
C VAL A 175 18.23 -2.67 -11.65
N PHE A 176 17.97 -2.89 -10.36
CA PHE A 176 18.87 -2.55 -9.27
C PHE A 176 19.17 -3.79 -8.40
N PRO A 177 20.13 -4.64 -8.79
CA PRO A 177 20.52 -5.81 -8.01
C PRO A 177 21.04 -5.49 -6.60
N SER A 178 21.40 -4.22 -6.33
CA SER A 178 21.74 -3.74 -4.98
C SER A 178 20.53 -3.63 -4.06
N LEU A 179 19.30 -3.45 -4.58
CA LEU A 179 18.07 -3.56 -3.78
C LEU A 179 17.93 -4.97 -3.20
N SER A 180 18.26 -6.00 -4.00
CA SER A 180 18.33 -7.40 -3.58
C SER A 180 19.38 -7.70 -2.49
N LYS A 181 20.41 -6.85 -2.35
CA LYS A 181 21.49 -7.05 -1.35
C LYS A 181 21.38 -6.16 -0.11
N SER A 182 20.58 -5.09 -0.15
CA SER A 182 20.41 -4.19 1.00
C SER A 182 19.08 -4.38 1.74
N ASP A 183 18.10 -5.06 1.13
CA ASP A 183 16.77 -5.26 1.71
C ASP A 183 16.37 -6.75 1.85
N LYS A 184 17.32 -7.69 1.66
CA LYS A 184 17.12 -9.14 1.90
C LYS A 184 16.90 -9.54 3.36
N LYS A 185 16.63 -8.57 4.25
CA LYS A 185 16.26 -8.81 5.63
C LYS A 185 14.85 -8.35 6.02
N GLU A 186 14.05 -7.71 5.16
CA GLU A 186 12.84 -7.05 5.69
C GLU A 186 11.56 -6.96 4.83
N SER A 187 11.43 -7.55 3.63
CA SER A 187 10.18 -7.33 2.87
C SER A 187 9.59 -8.47 2.03
N ASP A 188 9.97 -9.74 2.25
CA ASP A 188 9.26 -10.87 1.60
C ASP A 188 8.89 -12.04 2.52
N GLU A 189 9.04 -11.85 3.84
CA GLU A 189 8.21 -12.55 4.80
C GLU A 189 7.14 -11.55 5.23
N LYS A 190 5.85 -11.83 4.94
CA LYS A 190 4.86 -11.41 5.94
C LYS A 190 5.36 -12.04 7.24
N GLU A 191 5.81 -11.18 8.17
CA GLU A 191 6.47 -11.55 9.41
C GLU A 191 5.77 -12.79 9.96
N VAL A 192 6.45 -13.94 9.93
CA VAL A 192 5.85 -15.21 10.32
C VAL A 192 5.33 -15.03 11.74
N LEU A 193 4.01 -15.10 11.90
CA LEU A 193 3.40 -14.94 13.21
C LEU A 193 3.57 -16.26 13.95
N TRP A 194 4.63 -16.35 14.72
CA TRP A 194 4.87 -17.50 15.56
C TRP A 194 3.85 -17.54 16.68
N CYS A 195 3.27 -18.71 16.94
CA CYS A 195 2.32 -18.92 18.01
C CYS A 195 2.49 -20.33 18.58
N THR A 196 1.89 -20.55 19.75
CA THR A 196 1.76 -21.88 20.33
C THR A 196 0.54 -22.60 19.73
N ASN A 197 0.51 -23.93 19.83
CA ASN A 197 -0.68 -24.70 19.44
C ASN A 197 -1.94 -24.27 20.22
N GLU A 198 -1.77 -23.87 21.48
CA GLU A 198 -2.88 -23.37 22.33
C GLU A 198 -3.40 -22.01 21.82
N GLY A 199 -2.51 -21.07 21.53
CA GLY A 199 -2.90 -19.77 20.97
C GLY A 199 -3.54 -19.90 19.58
N TYR A 200 -3.00 -20.76 18.71
CA TYR A 200 -3.59 -21.07 17.41
C TYR A 200 -5.05 -21.54 17.55
N LYS A 201 -5.29 -22.53 18.43
CA LYS A 201 -6.65 -23.04 18.69
C LYS A 201 -7.56 -21.96 19.26
N LYS A 202 -7.07 -21.13 20.19
CA LYS A 202 -7.85 -20.04 20.78
C LYS A 202 -8.33 -19.05 19.72
N VAL A 203 -7.43 -18.63 18.81
CA VAL A 203 -7.79 -17.72 17.72
C VAL A 203 -8.71 -18.39 16.71
N GLN A 204 -8.47 -19.67 16.38
CA GLN A 204 -9.37 -20.44 15.52
C GLN A 204 -10.78 -20.53 16.10
N SER A 205 -10.92 -20.81 17.40
CA SER A 205 -12.21 -20.83 18.10
C SER A 205 -12.86 -19.45 18.10
N ARG A 206 -12.09 -18.37 18.30
CA ARG A 206 -12.60 -17.00 18.26
C ARG A 206 -13.15 -16.63 16.89
N ILE A 207 -12.41 -16.95 15.82
CA ILE A 207 -12.88 -16.76 14.43
C ILE A 207 -14.19 -17.51 14.20
N HIS A 208 -14.28 -18.76 14.66
CA HIS A 208 -15.48 -19.56 14.52
C HIS A 208 -16.67 -18.95 15.26
N GLU A 209 -16.49 -18.55 16.52
CA GLU A 209 -17.51 -17.92 17.35
C GLU A 209 -18.05 -16.62 16.72
N ILE A 210 -17.15 -15.74 16.23
CA ILE A 210 -17.57 -14.51 15.55
C ILE A 210 -18.40 -14.85 14.32
N ALA A 211 -17.95 -15.81 13.49
CA ALA A 211 -18.57 -16.13 12.22
C ALA A 211 -19.93 -16.85 12.37
N THR A 212 -20.10 -17.73 13.35
CA THR A 212 -21.28 -18.60 13.46
C THR A 212 -22.28 -18.16 14.53
N VAL A 213 -21.83 -17.52 15.60
CA VAL A 213 -22.67 -17.12 16.73
C VAL A 213 -22.90 -15.61 16.69
N GLU A 214 -21.86 -14.81 16.92
CA GLU A 214 -22.02 -13.36 17.14
C GLU A 214 -22.53 -12.62 15.90
N THR A 215 -22.13 -13.04 14.69
CA THR A 215 -22.63 -12.44 13.44
C THR A 215 -24.14 -12.69 13.26
N VAL A 216 -24.63 -13.87 13.65
CA VAL A 216 -26.05 -14.21 13.57
C VAL A 216 -26.85 -13.47 14.63
N GLU A 217 -26.33 -13.37 15.85
CA GLU A 217 -26.95 -12.59 16.93
C GLU A 217 -27.02 -11.10 16.56
N ASN A 218 -25.93 -10.53 16.06
CA ASN A 218 -25.91 -9.13 15.64
C ASN A 218 -26.88 -8.85 14.48
N ALA A 219 -27.05 -9.79 13.53
CA ALA A 219 -28.06 -9.65 12.49
C ALA A 219 -29.48 -9.56 13.06
N LYS A 220 -29.80 -10.37 14.07
CA LYS A 220 -31.09 -10.30 14.80
C LYS A 220 -31.25 -9.00 15.56
N GLU A 221 -30.21 -8.52 16.24
CA GLU A 221 -30.21 -7.23 16.95
C GLU A 221 -30.52 -6.07 15.98
N ILE A 222 -29.90 -6.07 14.79
CA ILE A 222 -30.17 -5.07 13.74
C ILE A 222 -31.62 -5.15 13.25
N GLU A 223 -32.16 -6.36 13.06
CA GLU A 223 -33.54 -6.56 12.62
C GLU A 223 -34.56 -6.04 13.65
N VAL A 224 -34.36 -6.40 14.93
CA VAL A 224 -35.19 -5.91 16.05
C VAL A 224 -35.10 -4.40 16.14
N ALA A 225 -33.90 -3.82 16.18
CA ALA A 225 -33.71 -2.37 16.25
C ALA A 225 -34.35 -1.63 15.06
N ARG A 226 -34.34 -2.23 13.86
CA ARG A 226 -34.99 -1.66 12.66
C ARG A 226 -36.52 -1.63 12.77
N SER A 227 -37.12 -2.59 13.49
CA SER A 227 -38.58 -2.67 13.68
C SER A 227 -39.15 -1.52 14.53
N HIS A 228 -38.31 -0.81 15.28
CA HIS A 228 -38.72 0.28 16.18
C HIS A 228 -38.98 1.64 15.47
N GLY A 229 -39.01 1.68 14.13
CA GLY A 229 -39.67 2.72 13.34
C GLY A 229 -38.93 4.05 13.19
N ASP A 230 -38.38 4.63 14.26
CA ASP A 230 -37.68 5.92 14.20
C ASP A 230 -36.15 5.75 14.17
N LEU A 231 -35.62 5.50 12.98
CA LEU A 231 -34.22 5.13 12.77
C LEU A 231 -33.21 6.27 13.00
N ARG A 232 -33.66 7.54 13.04
CA ARG A 232 -32.75 8.70 13.15
C ARG A 232 -32.24 8.91 14.58
N GLU A 233 -33.06 8.59 15.58
CA GLU A 233 -32.71 8.71 17.00
C GLU A 233 -32.42 7.38 17.70
N ASN A 234 -32.65 6.25 17.03
CA ASN A 234 -32.48 4.93 17.63
C ASN A 234 -30.99 4.62 17.94
N SER A 235 -30.62 4.74 19.21
CA SER A 235 -29.29 4.42 19.75
C SER A 235 -28.97 2.93 19.64
N GLU A 236 -29.96 2.05 19.79
CA GLU A 236 -29.80 0.60 19.69
C GLU A 236 -29.42 0.19 18.26
N PHE A 237 -30.02 0.83 17.25
CA PHE A 237 -29.66 0.60 15.84
C PHE A 237 -28.22 1.03 15.54
N LYS A 238 -27.79 2.20 16.05
CA LYS A 238 -26.41 2.68 15.89
C LYS A 238 -25.41 1.74 16.57
N PHE A 239 -25.70 1.33 17.81
CA PHE A 239 -24.87 0.39 18.56
C PHE A 239 -24.75 -0.98 17.85
N ALA A 240 -25.86 -1.48 17.30
CA ALA A 240 -25.86 -2.74 16.56
C ALA A 240 -25.01 -2.68 15.27
N LEU A 241 -25.02 -1.53 14.57
CA LEU A 241 -24.15 -1.30 13.41
C LEU A 241 -22.67 -1.19 13.81
N GLU A 242 -22.35 -0.47 14.89
CA GLU A 242 -20.99 -0.39 15.41
C GLU A 242 -20.47 -1.78 15.84
N LYS A 243 -21.31 -2.58 16.50
CA LYS A 243 -20.99 -3.96 16.85
C LYS A 243 -20.72 -4.80 15.60
N ARG A 244 -21.52 -4.67 14.54
CA ARG A 244 -21.29 -5.35 13.26
C ARG A 244 -19.92 -5.02 12.69
N ASP A 245 -19.60 -3.72 12.60
CA ASP A 245 -18.38 -3.25 11.98
C ASP A 245 -17.15 -3.67 12.82
N ARG A 246 -17.28 -3.68 14.16
CA ARG A 246 -16.27 -4.24 15.08
C ARG A 246 -16.04 -5.73 14.83
N LEU A 247 -17.10 -6.53 14.73
CA LEU A 247 -16.99 -7.97 14.48
C LEU A 247 -16.36 -8.28 13.12
N GLN A 248 -16.76 -7.55 12.07
CA GLN A 248 -16.16 -7.69 10.74
C GLN A 248 -14.68 -7.30 10.72
N GLY A 249 -14.32 -6.22 11.41
CA GLY A 249 -12.93 -5.78 11.57
C GLY A 249 -12.08 -6.81 12.31
N GLU A 250 -12.58 -7.32 13.43
CA GLU A 250 -11.93 -8.36 14.24
C GLU A 250 -11.76 -9.65 13.43
N LEU A 251 -12.81 -10.12 12.76
CA LEU A 251 -12.77 -11.32 11.94
C LEU A 251 -11.74 -11.21 10.81
N LYS A 252 -11.71 -10.06 10.10
CA LYS A 252 -10.75 -9.80 9.03
C LYS A 252 -9.32 -9.79 9.56
N PHE A 253 -9.09 -9.12 10.69
CA PHE A 253 -7.79 -9.04 11.33
C PHE A 253 -7.27 -10.42 11.77
N LEU A 254 -8.07 -11.17 12.52
CA LEU A 254 -7.69 -12.51 12.99
C LEU A 254 -7.49 -13.50 11.85
N SER A 255 -8.34 -13.43 10.80
CA SER A 255 -8.20 -14.30 9.62
C SER A 255 -6.92 -14.00 8.83
N ASP A 256 -6.55 -12.72 8.66
CA ASP A 256 -5.30 -12.36 7.99
C ASP A 256 -4.08 -12.79 8.81
N GLN A 257 -4.11 -12.65 10.14
CA GLN A 257 -3.06 -13.16 11.01
C GLN A 257 -2.93 -14.69 10.93
N MET A 258 -4.05 -15.41 10.93
CA MET A 258 -4.08 -16.87 10.83
C MET A 258 -3.43 -17.38 9.54
N ASN A 259 -3.58 -16.67 8.43
CA ASN A 259 -2.99 -17.05 7.13
C ASN A 259 -1.46 -17.05 7.13
N HIS A 260 -0.82 -16.36 8.07
CA HIS A 260 0.64 -16.26 8.18
C HIS A 260 1.15 -16.83 9.51
N ALA A 261 0.28 -17.44 10.31
CA ALA A 261 0.64 -18.02 11.59
C ALA A 261 1.40 -19.34 11.40
N ARG A 262 2.48 -19.52 12.15
CA ARG A 262 3.19 -20.80 12.28
C ARG A 262 3.23 -21.24 13.73
N ILE A 263 2.91 -22.51 13.95
CA ILE A 263 2.99 -23.14 15.26
C ILE A 263 4.45 -23.46 15.54
N ILE A 264 4.97 -22.95 16.66
CA ILE A 264 6.32 -23.23 17.13
C ILE A 264 6.39 -24.70 17.58
N THR A 265 7.40 -25.43 17.13
CA THR A 265 7.71 -26.80 17.58
C THR A 265 8.98 -26.84 18.42
N LYS A 266 9.28 -27.98 19.05
CA LYS A 266 10.47 -28.13 19.89
C LYS A 266 11.77 -27.89 19.11
N ASP A 267 11.81 -28.36 17.86
CA ASP A 267 12.98 -28.26 16.99
C ASP A 267 13.21 -26.82 16.48
N ASP A 268 12.19 -25.96 16.54
CA ASP A 268 12.30 -24.55 16.15
C ASP A 268 12.92 -23.68 17.26
N ILE A 269 13.01 -24.17 18.49
CA ILE A 269 13.48 -23.42 19.66
C ILE A 269 14.92 -23.81 19.99
N SER A 270 15.87 -22.97 19.61
CA SER A 270 17.24 -23.06 20.12
C SER A 270 17.34 -22.44 21.52
N THR A 271 18.18 -23.04 22.36
CA THR A 271 18.54 -22.50 23.69
C THR A 271 19.94 -21.89 23.71
N ASP A 272 20.64 -21.86 22.57
CA ASP A 272 21.97 -21.25 22.45
C ASP A 272 21.93 -19.72 22.51
N GLU A 273 20.82 -19.14 22.06
CA GLU A 273 20.57 -17.71 22.04
C GLU A 273 19.08 -17.41 22.29
N VAL A 274 18.78 -16.18 22.71
CA VAL A 274 17.42 -15.72 22.97
C VAL A 274 16.66 -15.59 21.66
N GLY A 275 15.68 -16.48 21.47
CA GLY A 275 14.80 -16.52 20.31
C GLY A 275 13.33 -16.66 20.68
N ILE A 276 12.48 -16.81 19.67
CA ILE A 276 11.08 -17.15 19.85
C ILE A 276 10.93 -18.50 20.55
N GLY A 277 9.99 -18.62 21.50
CA GLY A 277 9.77 -19.84 22.28
C GLY A 277 10.74 -20.05 23.43
N THR A 278 11.64 -19.10 23.69
CA THR A 278 12.60 -19.21 24.80
C THR A 278 12.05 -18.64 26.12
N ILE A 279 12.52 -19.21 27.22
CA ILE A 279 12.38 -18.68 28.59
C ILE A 279 13.73 -18.11 28.98
N VAL A 280 13.79 -16.82 29.30
CA VAL A 280 15.02 -16.12 29.66
C VAL A 280 14.98 -15.70 31.12
N GLU A 281 15.93 -16.20 31.90
CA GLU A 281 16.15 -15.76 33.28
C GLU A 281 17.25 -14.70 33.29
N CYS A 282 16.96 -13.53 33.87
CA CYS A 282 17.86 -12.38 33.94
C CYS A 282 18.07 -11.92 35.38
N ASP A 283 19.29 -11.50 35.70
CA ASP A 283 19.61 -10.77 36.93
C ASP A 283 19.71 -9.27 36.64
N THR A 284 19.08 -8.44 37.47
CA THR A 284 19.31 -6.99 37.47
C THR A 284 20.58 -6.65 38.28
N LYS A 285 21.16 -5.47 38.06
CA LYS A 285 22.25 -4.94 38.92
C LYS A 285 21.91 -4.91 40.41
N LYS A 286 20.62 -4.89 40.78
CA LYS A 286 20.14 -4.91 42.16
C LYS A 286 20.02 -6.34 42.73
N GLY A 287 20.43 -7.36 41.97
CA GLY A 287 20.37 -8.77 42.37
C GLY A 287 18.97 -9.39 42.28
N GLN A 288 18.02 -8.73 41.60
CA GLN A 288 16.67 -9.28 41.40
C GLN A 288 16.67 -10.22 40.19
N LYS A 289 16.10 -11.41 40.40
CA LYS A 289 15.87 -12.41 39.36
C LYS A 289 14.54 -12.16 38.70
N ILE A 290 14.53 -12.07 37.37
CA ILE A 290 13.33 -11.88 36.55
C ILE A 290 13.31 -12.94 35.46
N THR A 291 12.14 -13.49 35.19
CA THR A 291 11.96 -14.49 34.13
C THR A 291 10.99 -13.94 33.09
N TYR A 292 11.42 -13.97 31.82
CA TYR A 292 10.59 -13.61 30.68
C TYR A 292 10.41 -14.81 29.76
N THR A 293 9.21 -14.97 29.22
CA THR A 293 8.94 -15.96 28.16
C THR A 293 8.65 -15.22 26.87
N LEU A 294 9.38 -15.52 25.79
CA LEU A 294 9.22 -14.84 24.51
C LEU A 294 8.33 -15.67 23.59
N LEU A 295 7.10 -15.21 23.34
CA LEU A 295 6.12 -15.89 22.50
C LEU A 295 5.53 -14.96 21.44
N GLY A 296 4.54 -15.47 20.70
CA GLY A 296 3.76 -14.70 19.74
C GLY A 296 2.90 -13.62 20.40
N PRO A 297 2.33 -12.71 19.58
CA PRO A 297 1.43 -11.67 20.07
C PRO A 297 0.14 -12.24 20.70
N TRP A 298 -0.28 -13.46 20.33
CA TRP A 298 -1.49 -14.09 20.85
C TRP A 298 -1.35 -14.63 22.28
N GLU A 299 -0.12 -14.96 22.69
CA GLU A 299 0.19 -15.43 24.03
C GLU A 299 0.75 -14.34 24.94
N ALA A 300 1.04 -13.15 24.40
CA ALA A 300 1.65 -12.07 25.14
C ALA A 300 0.79 -11.65 26.35
N ASN A 301 1.37 -11.80 27.54
CA ASN A 301 0.80 -11.40 28.82
C ASN A 301 1.92 -10.83 29.70
N PRO A 302 2.18 -9.52 29.65
CA PRO A 302 3.26 -8.87 30.41
C PRO A 302 3.14 -9.06 31.92
N ASP A 303 1.92 -9.18 32.45
CA ASP A 303 1.67 -9.38 33.89
C ASP A 303 2.16 -10.76 34.37
N GLU A 304 2.17 -11.76 33.47
CA GLU A 304 2.71 -13.10 33.73
C GLU A 304 4.16 -13.26 33.23
N GLY A 305 4.79 -12.18 32.77
CA GLY A 305 6.14 -12.20 32.21
C GLY A 305 6.22 -12.82 30.81
N ILE A 306 5.10 -13.00 30.11
CA ILE A 306 5.06 -13.48 28.73
C ILE A 306 5.09 -12.28 27.78
N LEU A 307 6.20 -12.10 27.07
CA LEU A 307 6.41 -10.98 26.18
C LEU A 307 6.17 -11.41 24.73
N SER A 308 5.54 -10.54 23.94
CA SER A 308 5.61 -10.66 22.48
C SER A 308 7.06 -10.52 22.04
N PHE A 309 7.50 -11.41 21.16
CA PHE A 309 8.82 -11.35 20.54
C PHE A 309 9.08 -10.05 19.76
N GLN A 310 8.02 -9.34 19.38
CA GLN A 310 8.07 -8.02 18.72
C GLN A 310 8.20 -6.85 19.71
N SER A 311 8.12 -7.11 21.03
CA SER A 311 8.21 -6.05 22.03
C SER A 311 9.63 -5.47 22.10
N LYS A 312 9.74 -4.17 22.45
CA LYS A 312 11.05 -3.49 22.55
C LYS A 312 12.01 -4.19 23.52
N LEU A 313 11.48 -4.77 24.60
CA LEU A 313 12.27 -5.53 25.57
C LEU A 313 12.76 -6.86 24.98
N ALA A 314 11.88 -7.62 24.32
CA ALA A 314 12.27 -8.86 23.65
C ALA A 314 13.31 -8.62 22.54
N LEU A 315 13.16 -7.53 21.77
CA LEU A 315 14.12 -7.13 20.74
C LEU A 315 15.48 -6.73 21.31
N ALA A 316 15.52 -6.13 22.51
CA ALA A 316 16.78 -5.83 23.20
C ALA A 316 17.52 -7.09 23.67
N MET A 317 16.80 -8.20 23.84
CA MET A 317 17.35 -9.49 24.27
C MET A 317 17.66 -10.43 23.10
N LYS A 318 17.06 -10.21 21.93
CA LYS A 318 17.13 -11.09 20.76
C LYS A 318 18.57 -11.40 20.35
N GLY A 319 18.88 -12.69 20.19
CA GLY A 319 20.19 -13.19 19.75
C GLY A 319 21.29 -13.14 20.81
N LEU A 320 21.00 -12.67 22.02
CA LEU A 320 21.95 -12.70 23.13
C LEU A 320 22.06 -14.11 23.72
N LYS A 321 23.21 -14.41 24.31
CA LYS A 321 23.54 -15.71 24.91
C LYS A 321 23.57 -15.63 26.43
N VAL A 322 23.78 -16.78 27.06
CA VAL A 322 24.06 -16.83 28.50
C VAL A 322 25.30 -15.98 28.83
N ASP A 323 25.22 -15.24 29.93
CA ASP A 323 26.17 -14.25 30.43
C ASP A 323 26.28 -12.93 29.63
N ASP A 324 25.56 -12.79 28.52
CA ASP A 324 25.45 -11.50 27.83
C ASP A 324 24.62 -10.49 28.64
N LYS A 325 24.88 -9.21 28.38
CA LYS A 325 24.22 -8.08 29.05
C LYS A 325 23.49 -7.20 28.06
N PHE A 326 22.35 -6.68 28.50
CA PHE A 326 21.60 -5.68 27.74
C PHE A 326 21.09 -4.57 28.66
N GLN A 327 20.77 -3.43 28.07
CA GLN A 327 20.18 -2.30 28.78
C GLN A 327 18.79 -2.00 28.25
N PHE A 328 17.86 -1.77 29.17
CA PHE A 328 16.51 -1.36 28.84
C PHE A 328 16.01 -0.38 29.90
N GLN A 329 15.47 0.76 29.46
CA GLN A 329 14.98 1.84 30.34
C GLN A 329 15.97 2.29 31.44
N GLY A 330 17.27 2.25 31.16
CA GLY A 330 18.32 2.68 32.09
C GLY A 330 18.72 1.64 33.15
N GLU A 331 18.11 0.45 33.14
CA GLU A 331 18.56 -0.69 33.94
C GLU A 331 19.38 -1.67 33.08
N GLU A 332 20.39 -2.29 33.69
CA GLU A 332 21.23 -3.32 33.05
C GLU A 332 20.84 -4.69 33.58
N TYR A 333 20.66 -5.61 32.64
CA TYR A 333 20.27 -6.99 32.86
C TYR A 333 21.37 -7.92 32.37
N THR A 334 21.59 -9.04 33.08
CA THR A 334 22.51 -10.10 32.66
C THR A 334 21.73 -11.40 32.48
N ILE A 335 21.85 -12.03 31.32
CA ILE A 335 21.17 -13.30 31.04
C ILE A 335 21.88 -14.42 31.79
N LYS A 336 21.14 -15.17 32.61
CA LYS A 336 21.68 -16.29 33.40
C LYS A 336 21.33 -17.65 32.84
N LYS A 337 20.17 -17.76 32.20
CA LYS A 337 19.71 -19.02 31.65
C LYS A 337 18.74 -18.78 30.51
N ILE A 338 18.84 -19.62 29.48
CA ILE A 338 17.91 -19.71 28.37
C ILE A 338 17.35 -21.13 28.37
N GLY A 339 16.03 -21.27 28.36
CA GLY A 339 15.34 -22.55 28.37
C GLY A 339 14.28 -22.63 27.27
N ASN A 340 13.85 -23.84 26.95
CA ASN A 340 12.81 -24.10 25.95
C ASN A 340 11.41 -24.08 26.62
N TYR A 341 10.50 -23.24 26.13
CA TYR A 341 9.14 -23.15 26.68
C TYR A 341 8.35 -24.47 26.55
N LEU A 342 8.53 -25.20 25.45
CA LEU A 342 7.79 -26.44 25.17
C LEU A 342 8.33 -27.66 25.92
N GLU A 343 9.45 -27.53 26.64
CA GLU A 343 10.01 -28.58 27.50
C GLU A 343 9.62 -28.41 28.98
N ARG A 344 8.98 -27.28 29.33
CA ARG A 344 8.54 -26.98 30.70
C ARG A 344 7.19 -27.60 31.06
N LYS A 345 6.43 -28.09 30.08
CA LYS A 345 5.10 -28.68 30.24
C LYS A 345 5.11 -30.20 30.32
#